data_AF-A0A7W7SFK7-F1
#
_entry.id   AF-A0A7W7SFK7-F1
#
_cell.length_a   1.000
_cell.length_b   1.000
_cell.length_c   1.000
_cell.angle_alpha   90.00
_cell.angle_beta   90.00
_cell.angle_gamma   90.00
#
_symmetry.space_group_name_H-M   'P 1'
#
loop_
_entity.id
_entity.type
_entity.pdbx_description
1 polymer ?
#
loop_
_entity_poly.entity_id
_entity_poly.type
_entity_poly.pdbx_seq_one_letter_code
_entity_poly.pdbx_strand_id
1 'polypeptide(L)'
;MATTTPLEDWQIDVAGIRIGNGTRIPIADIDGLGTPDKRTGDRPIPAEDGSYPGRDTLAPRALVIDAGIRTPGDPADALDLFAELEQAAASPQVRLVPGATDVLRVQRPGRPPRRQYGRLIGVEAISMDSATYGWIPIRIKFAGLDPTWYGDTTEGLTLPLDISAQSGQGFTAPLRAPMTTGTASPSTRPGWVTNSGNQPTWPKIRITGPVVNPRVWIQGAGAALQFSIVLGAGETLDIETRPGSRNVTRNGGGFPAGALSRASRLDLFQLPPGRSEVRWSAQDATNTARLALTWRGAHSSI
;
A
#
# COMPACT_ATOMS: atom_id res chain seq x y z
N MET A 1 7.60 6.22 15.11
CA MET A 1 7.27 5.05 14.26
C MET A 1 6.46 4.12 15.13
N ALA A 2 5.24 3.74 14.75
CA ALA A 2 4.48 2.76 15.52
C ALA A 2 5.28 1.45 15.54
N THR A 3 5.61 0.96 16.72
CA THR A 3 6.33 -0.29 16.92
C THR A 3 5.43 -1.41 16.40
N THR A 4 5.80 -2.00 15.26
CA THR A 4 5.02 -3.07 14.65
C THR A 4 5.00 -4.29 15.56
N THR A 5 3.84 -4.70 16.07
CA THR A 5 3.70 -5.88 16.93
C THR A 5 4.23 -7.13 16.20
N PRO A 6 5.19 -7.89 16.77
CA PRO A 6 5.64 -9.13 16.15
C PRO A 6 4.50 -10.16 16.16
N LEU A 7 4.30 -10.83 15.03
CA LEU A 7 3.32 -11.89 14.84
C LEU A 7 4.03 -13.24 14.72
N GLU A 8 3.53 -14.22 15.46
CA GLU A 8 3.92 -15.62 15.33
C GLU A 8 2.99 -16.35 14.34
N ASP A 9 3.35 -17.58 13.98
CA ASP A 9 2.55 -18.40 13.09
C ASP A 9 1.13 -18.60 13.62
N TRP A 10 0.15 -18.44 12.73
CA TRP A 10 -1.29 -18.47 13.04
C TRP A 10 -1.80 -17.32 13.90
N GLN A 11 -1.08 -16.19 13.96
CA GLN A 11 -1.55 -14.95 14.57
C GLN A 11 -1.96 -13.90 13.55
N ILE A 12 -2.85 -13.02 14.00
CA ILE A 12 -3.35 -11.87 13.25
C ILE A 12 -3.28 -10.64 14.16
N ASP A 13 -2.96 -9.50 13.57
CA ASP A 13 -3.08 -8.17 14.18
C ASP A 13 -4.30 -7.48 13.56
N VAL A 14 -5.33 -7.23 14.35
CA VAL A 14 -6.52 -6.48 13.95
C VAL A 14 -6.45 -5.11 14.61
N ALA A 15 -6.13 -4.07 13.83
CA ALA A 15 -6.09 -2.68 14.31
C ALA A 15 -5.19 -2.47 15.56
N GLY A 16 -4.09 -3.21 15.67
CA GLY A 16 -3.14 -3.16 16.79
C GLY A 16 -3.32 -4.27 17.84
N ILE A 17 -4.43 -5.00 17.79
CA ILE A 17 -4.77 -6.06 18.76
C ILE A 17 -4.38 -7.41 18.19
N ARG A 18 -3.55 -8.16 18.92
CA ARG A 18 -3.05 -9.47 18.49
C ARG A 18 -3.98 -10.60 18.93
N ILE A 19 -4.44 -11.38 17.97
CA ILE A 19 -5.32 -12.53 18.15
C ILE A 19 -4.75 -13.78 17.46
N GLY A 20 -5.30 -14.95 17.77
CA GLY A 20 -4.90 -16.23 17.18
C GLY A 20 -4.19 -17.16 18.15
N ASN A 21 -3.42 -18.10 17.61
CA ASN A 21 -2.79 -19.16 18.39
C ASN A 21 -1.85 -18.59 19.47
N GLY A 22 -1.93 -19.14 20.68
CA GLY A 22 -1.12 -18.69 21.82
C GLY A 22 -1.55 -17.35 22.44
N THR A 23 -2.67 -16.76 22.01
CA THR A 23 -3.22 -15.53 22.59
C THR A 23 -4.45 -15.83 23.47
N ARG A 24 -4.93 -14.82 24.22
CA ARG A 24 -6.21 -14.88 24.95
C ARG A 24 -7.42 -14.91 24.01
N ILE A 25 -7.23 -14.68 22.71
CA ILE A 25 -8.29 -14.60 21.70
C ILE A 25 -7.97 -15.63 20.59
N PRO A 26 -8.13 -16.94 20.83
CA PRO A 26 -7.98 -17.94 19.79
C PRO A 26 -8.95 -17.70 18.63
N ILE A 27 -8.46 -17.92 17.40
CA ILE A 27 -9.26 -17.85 16.18
C ILE A 27 -9.79 -19.25 15.88
N ALA A 28 -11.09 -19.34 15.62
CA ALA A 28 -11.76 -20.56 15.19
C ALA A 28 -11.76 -20.69 13.66
N ASP A 29 -12.17 -19.63 12.96
CA ASP A 29 -12.26 -19.63 11.50
C ASP A 29 -12.07 -18.22 10.90
N ILE A 30 -11.69 -18.15 9.63
CA ILE A 30 -11.58 -16.91 8.88
C ILE A 30 -12.16 -17.11 7.47
N ASP A 31 -13.31 -16.50 7.24
CA ASP A 31 -13.93 -16.44 5.93
C ASP A 31 -13.43 -15.21 5.13
N GLY A 32 -13.52 -15.30 3.80
CA GLY A 32 -13.18 -14.21 2.88
C GLY A 32 -11.70 -14.13 2.48
N LEU A 33 -10.88 -15.11 2.84
CA LEU A 33 -9.46 -15.18 2.43
C LEU A 33 -9.26 -15.47 0.94
N GLY A 34 -10.28 -16.01 0.26
CA GLY A 34 -10.26 -16.46 -1.13
C GLY A 34 -10.23 -15.34 -2.17
N THR A 35 -10.97 -15.51 -3.27
CA THR A 35 -11.12 -14.44 -4.27
C THR A 35 -12.21 -13.47 -3.79
N PRO A 36 -11.97 -12.15 -3.76
CA PRO A 36 -13.02 -11.18 -3.44
C PRO A 36 -14.16 -11.23 -4.44
N ASP A 37 -15.35 -10.79 -4.00
CA ASP A 37 -16.51 -10.66 -4.88
C ASP A 37 -16.20 -9.79 -6.09
N LYS A 38 -16.86 -10.09 -7.21
CA LYS A 38 -16.73 -9.34 -8.45
C LYS A 38 -17.97 -8.52 -8.70
N ARG A 39 -17.78 -7.27 -9.11
CA ARG A 39 -18.80 -6.49 -9.80
C ARG A 39 -18.69 -6.80 -11.28
N THR A 40 -19.64 -7.58 -11.78
CA THR A 40 -19.65 -8.06 -13.17
C THR A 40 -20.20 -7.01 -14.12
N GLY A 41 -19.60 -6.94 -15.31
CA GLY A 41 -19.96 -5.96 -16.33
C GLY A 41 -20.79 -6.53 -17.48
N ASP A 42 -21.20 -7.79 -17.39
CA ASP A 42 -21.79 -8.54 -18.49
C ASP A 42 -23.10 -7.90 -18.99
N ARG A 43 -23.29 -7.96 -20.31
CA ARG A 43 -24.47 -7.38 -20.96
C ARG A 43 -25.27 -8.49 -21.63
N PRO A 44 -26.58 -8.59 -21.41
CA PRO A 44 -27.39 -9.62 -22.07
C PRO A 44 -27.32 -9.46 -23.58
N ILE A 45 -27.33 -10.58 -24.31
CA ILE A 45 -27.44 -10.56 -25.77
C ILE A 45 -28.90 -10.22 -26.11
N PRO A 46 -29.17 -9.20 -26.96
CA PRO A 46 -30.54 -8.86 -27.32
C PRO A 46 -31.26 -10.03 -28.01
N ALA A 47 -32.41 -10.44 -27.46
CA ALA A 47 -33.29 -11.48 -28.00
C ALA A 47 -32.67 -12.89 -28.14
N GLU A 48 -31.55 -13.17 -27.47
CA GLU A 48 -30.88 -14.49 -27.45
C GLU A 48 -30.48 -14.89 -26.03
N ASP A 49 -30.26 -16.19 -25.81
CA ASP A 49 -29.73 -16.69 -24.55
C ASP A 49 -28.25 -16.32 -24.40
N GLY A 50 -27.89 -15.76 -23.24
CA GLY A 50 -26.50 -15.49 -22.86
C GLY A 50 -26.17 -14.00 -22.73
N SER A 51 -24.87 -13.73 -22.56
CA SER A 51 -24.33 -12.38 -22.30
C SER A 51 -23.00 -12.14 -23.01
N TYR A 52 -22.76 -10.90 -23.43
CA TYR A 52 -21.45 -10.41 -23.77
C TYR A 52 -20.61 -10.19 -22.51
N PRO A 53 -19.38 -10.74 -22.45
CA PRO A 53 -18.50 -10.56 -21.31
C PRO A 53 -18.10 -9.08 -21.18
N GLY A 54 -18.39 -8.51 -20.02
CA GLY A 54 -18.03 -7.14 -19.69
C GLY A 54 -16.72 -7.05 -18.91
N ARG A 55 -16.41 -5.84 -18.46
CA ARG A 55 -15.27 -5.63 -17.56
C ARG A 55 -15.68 -5.92 -16.12
N ASP A 56 -15.04 -6.93 -15.53
CA ASP A 56 -15.16 -7.22 -14.11
C ASP A 56 -14.24 -6.34 -13.27
N THR A 57 -14.70 -5.96 -12.08
CA THR A 57 -13.88 -5.30 -11.06
C THR A 57 -14.06 -5.97 -9.71
N LEU A 58 -12.97 -6.10 -8.95
CA LEU A 58 -13.05 -6.63 -7.59
C LEU A 58 -13.80 -5.65 -6.67
N ALA A 59 -14.65 -6.19 -5.82
CA ALA A 59 -15.24 -5.51 -4.69
C ALA A 59 -14.22 -5.48 -3.52
N PRO A 60 -14.47 -4.64 -2.49
CA PRO A 60 -13.75 -4.76 -1.23
C PRO A 60 -13.80 -6.19 -0.69
N ARG A 61 -12.71 -6.65 -0.08
CA ARG A 61 -12.67 -7.97 0.55
C ARG A 61 -13.40 -7.93 1.88
N ALA A 62 -14.50 -8.64 2.01
CA ALA A 62 -15.14 -8.87 3.30
C ALA A 62 -14.42 -10.03 4.00
N LEU A 63 -13.82 -9.77 5.16
CA LEU A 63 -13.22 -10.76 6.04
C LEU A 63 -14.08 -10.90 7.28
N VAL A 64 -14.44 -12.15 7.60
CA VAL A 64 -15.17 -12.49 8.83
C VAL A 64 -14.28 -13.44 9.63
N ILE A 65 -13.87 -13.00 10.81
CA ILE A 65 -13.01 -13.76 11.70
C ILE A 65 -13.87 -14.18 12.90
N ASP A 66 -14.07 -15.48 13.02
CA ASP A 66 -14.73 -16.08 14.18
C ASP A 66 -13.66 -16.44 15.20
N ALA A 67 -13.79 -15.91 16.41
CA ALA A 67 -12.83 -16.07 17.49
C ALA A 67 -13.56 -16.20 18.83
N GLY A 68 -12.82 -16.44 19.90
CA GLY A 68 -13.40 -16.39 21.24
C GLY A 68 -12.41 -15.81 22.24
N ILE A 69 -12.89 -14.94 23.12
CA ILE A 69 -12.11 -14.39 24.23
C ILE A 69 -12.11 -15.43 25.34
N ARG A 70 -10.92 -15.80 25.82
CA ARG A 70 -10.72 -16.82 26.85
C ARG A 70 -9.90 -16.29 28.02
N THR A 71 -10.57 -16.05 29.14
CA THR A 71 -9.99 -15.59 30.41
C THR A 71 -10.55 -16.43 31.58
N PRO A 72 -10.15 -17.72 31.68
CA PRO A 72 -10.79 -18.66 32.60
C PRO A 72 -10.72 -18.18 34.05
N GLY A 73 -11.87 -18.07 34.71
CA GLY A 73 -11.96 -17.59 36.10
C GLY A 73 -11.91 -16.07 36.27
N ASP A 74 -11.78 -15.31 35.18
CA ASP A 74 -11.78 -13.84 35.19
C ASP A 74 -12.76 -13.28 34.14
N PRO A 75 -14.07 -13.22 34.48
CA PRO A 75 -15.08 -12.68 33.58
C PRO A 75 -14.94 -11.16 33.37
N ALA A 76 -14.29 -10.43 34.27
CA ALA A 76 -14.06 -9.00 34.11
C ALA A 76 -13.03 -8.73 33.00
N ASP A 77 -11.92 -9.47 32.99
CA ASP A 77 -10.89 -9.38 31.93
C ASP A 77 -11.46 -9.76 30.55
N ALA A 78 -12.41 -10.71 30.48
CA ALA A 78 -13.11 -11.01 29.22
C ALA A 78 -13.90 -9.81 28.68
N LEU A 79 -14.62 -9.11 29.55
CA LEU A 79 -15.40 -7.93 29.19
C LEU A 79 -14.51 -6.76 28.82
N ASP A 80 -13.39 -6.56 29.52
CA ASP A 80 -12.42 -5.50 29.22
C ASP A 80 -11.77 -5.72 27.85
N LEU A 81 -11.37 -6.96 27.53
CA LEU A 81 -10.86 -7.32 26.20
C LEU A 81 -11.91 -7.14 25.10
N PHE A 82 -13.16 -7.48 25.39
CA PHE A 82 -14.25 -7.27 24.44
C PHE A 82 -14.47 -5.76 24.18
N ALA A 83 -14.47 -4.94 25.23
CA ALA A 83 -14.58 -3.50 25.13
C ALA A 83 -13.40 -2.87 24.37
N GLU A 84 -12.17 -3.37 24.56
CA GLU A 84 -10.98 -2.93 23.81
C GLU A 84 -11.16 -3.13 22.30
N LEU A 85 -11.64 -4.32 21.89
CA LEU A 85 -11.94 -4.64 20.50
C LEU A 85 -13.06 -3.75 19.92
N GLU A 86 -14.13 -3.50 20.68
CA GLU A 86 -15.21 -2.60 20.26
C GLU A 86 -14.72 -1.15 20.11
N GLN A 87 -13.87 -0.68 21.03
CA GLN A 87 -13.27 0.66 20.96
C GLN A 87 -12.35 0.80 19.74
N ALA A 88 -11.58 -0.24 19.39
CA ALA A 88 -10.78 -0.25 18.18
C ALA A 88 -11.67 -0.12 16.93
N ALA A 89 -12.79 -0.84 16.87
CA ALA A 89 -13.76 -0.75 15.76
C ALA A 89 -14.46 0.63 15.69
N ALA A 90 -14.71 1.25 16.84
CA ALA A 90 -15.38 2.54 16.94
C ALA A 90 -14.42 3.75 16.77
N SER A 91 -13.12 3.51 16.52
CA SER A 91 -12.09 4.54 16.51
C SER A 91 -12.44 5.73 15.61
N PRO A 92 -12.56 6.96 16.15
CA PRO A 92 -12.91 8.14 15.35
C PRO A 92 -11.82 8.51 14.35
N GLN A 93 -10.57 8.11 14.60
CA GLN A 93 -9.42 8.36 13.72
C GLN A 93 -9.54 7.68 12.36
N VAL A 94 -10.33 6.61 12.26
CA VAL A 94 -10.59 5.91 11.00
C VAL A 94 -12.02 6.15 10.53
N ARG A 95 -12.99 6.16 11.46
CA ARG A 95 -14.41 6.31 11.13
C ARG A 95 -14.76 7.71 10.60
N LEU A 96 -14.17 8.76 11.16
CA LEU A 96 -14.52 10.16 10.84
C LEU A 96 -13.54 10.82 9.87
N VAL A 97 -12.36 10.24 9.66
CA VAL A 97 -11.33 10.81 8.78
C VAL A 97 -11.42 10.20 7.38
N PRO A 98 -11.74 10.99 6.33
CA PRO A 98 -11.76 10.50 4.96
C PRO A 98 -10.40 9.93 4.55
N GLY A 99 -10.41 8.75 3.92
CA GLY A 99 -9.18 8.08 3.45
C GLY A 99 -8.34 7.42 4.55
N ALA A 100 -8.67 7.58 5.83
CA ALA A 100 -8.05 6.80 6.89
C ALA A 100 -8.47 5.32 6.82
N THR A 101 -7.50 4.45 7.09
CA THR A 101 -7.65 2.99 7.00
C THR A 101 -7.00 2.31 8.19
N ASP A 102 -7.64 1.27 8.69
CA ASP A 102 -7.02 0.26 9.56
C ASP A 102 -6.12 -0.66 8.75
N VAL A 103 -5.25 -1.36 9.48
CA VAL A 103 -4.40 -2.41 8.94
C VAL A 103 -4.74 -3.73 9.63
N LEU A 104 -5.08 -4.72 8.83
CA LEU A 104 -5.10 -6.12 9.25
C LEU A 104 -3.78 -6.76 8.84
N ARG A 105 -3.07 -7.42 9.76
CA ARG A 105 -1.84 -8.18 9.42
C ARG A 105 -2.06 -9.64 9.75
N VAL A 106 -1.63 -10.53 8.86
CA VAL A 106 -1.83 -11.97 8.94
C VAL A 106 -0.50 -12.67 8.79
N GLN A 107 -0.16 -13.51 9.76
CA GLN A 107 1.02 -14.37 9.73
C GLN A 107 0.58 -15.83 9.47
N ARG A 108 1.13 -16.42 8.41
CA ARG A 108 0.90 -17.82 8.02
C ARG A 108 2.21 -18.59 8.05
N PRO A 109 2.17 -19.89 8.42
CA PRO A 109 3.38 -20.70 8.49
C PRO A 109 4.20 -20.67 7.20
N GLY A 110 5.51 -20.49 7.35
CA GLY A 110 6.46 -20.52 6.24
C GLY A 110 6.35 -19.35 5.26
N ARG A 111 5.62 -18.28 5.61
CA ARG A 111 5.49 -17.07 4.79
C ARG A 111 5.76 -15.82 5.62
N PRO A 112 6.33 -14.76 5.03
CA PRO A 112 6.41 -13.47 5.70
C PRO A 112 4.99 -12.91 5.92
N PRO A 113 4.78 -12.06 6.94
CA PRO A 113 3.46 -11.52 7.22
C PRO A 113 2.97 -10.68 6.05
N ARG A 114 1.66 -10.77 5.81
CA ARG A 114 0.95 -9.95 4.83
C ARG A 114 -0.03 -9.04 5.53
N ARG A 115 -0.34 -7.92 4.90
CA ARG A 115 -1.26 -6.91 5.42
C ARG A 115 -2.33 -6.57 4.41
N GLN A 116 -3.47 -6.15 4.92
CA GLN A 116 -4.54 -5.56 4.15
C GLN A 116 -4.93 -4.20 4.72
N TYR A 117 -5.16 -3.25 3.82
CA TYR A 117 -5.63 -1.92 4.17
C TYR A 117 -7.15 -1.88 4.04
N GLY A 118 -7.81 -1.40 5.10
CA GLY A 118 -9.25 -1.51 5.16
C GLY A 118 -9.85 -0.77 6.34
N ARG A 119 -10.96 -1.30 6.85
CA ARG A 119 -11.64 -0.80 8.03
C ARG A 119 -12.11 -1.96 8.88
N LEU A 120 -11.90 -1.86 10.18
CA LEU A 120 -12.58 -2.71 11.14
C LEU A 120 -14.04 -2.25 11.19
N ILE A 121 -14.95 -3.05 10.64
CA ILE A 121 -16.38 -2.70 10.52
C ILE A 121 -17.09 -2.84 11.85
N GLY A 122 -16.73 -3.88 12.61
CA GLY A 122 -17.34 -4.14 13.89
C GLY A 122 -16.81 -5.41 14.53
N VAL A 123 -17.02 -5.50 15.82
CA VAL A 123 -16.82 -6.70 16.64
C VAL A 123 -18.14 -6.94 17.36
N GLU A 124 -18.66 -8.15 17.31
CA GLU A 124 -19.91 -8.53 17.96
C GLU A 124 -19.73 -9.80 18.77
N ALA A 125 -20.32 -9.87 19.96
CA ALA A 125 -20.43 -11.12 20.70
C ALA A 125 -21.48 -12.00 20.02
N ILE A 126 -21.12 -13.25 19.73
CA ILE A 126 -22.05 -14.26 19.18
C ILE A 126 -23.03 -14.71 20.27
N SER A 127 -22.54 -14.85 21.50
CA SER A 127 -23.35 -15.13 22.69
C SER A 127 -22.62 -14.58 23.93
N MET A 128 -23.40 -14.13 24.91
CA MET A 128 -22.91 -13.68 26.22
C MET A 128 -23.17 -14.71 27.32
N ASP A 129 -23.81 -15.85 27.01
CA ASP A 129 -24.26 -16.82 28.02
C ASP A 129 -23.09 -17.42 28.81
N SER A 130 -21.92 -17.49 28.18
CA SER A 130 -20.69 -18.01 28.79
C SER A 130 -19.77 -16.92 29.35
N ALA A 131 -20.15 -15.64 29.26
CA ALA A 131 -19.31 -14.52 29.70
C ALA A 131 -18.99 -14.61 31.20
N THR A 132 -19.93 -15.12 32.01
CA THR A 132 -19.72 -15.33 33.46
C THR A 132 -18.59 -16.34 33.77
N TYR A 133 -18.21 -17.17 32.80
CA TYR A 133 -17.12 -18.14 32.93
C TYR A 133 -15.80 -17.64 32.31
N GLY A 134 -15.76 -16.39 31.84
CA GLY A 134 -14.62 -15.82 31.12
C GLY A 134 -14.48 -16.36 29.69
N TRP A 135 -15.60 -16.68 29.04
CA TRP A 135 -15.64 -17.10 27.64
C TRP A 135 -16.66 -16.28 26.85
N ILE A 136 -16.21 -15.56 25.83
CA ILE A 136 -17.07 -14.77 24.95
C ILE A 136 -16.73 -15.14 23.49
N PRO A 137 -17.56 -15.95 22.80
CA PRO A 137 -17.40 -16.14 21.36
C PRO A 137 -17.74 -14.83 20.64
N ILE A 138 -16.86 -14.40 19.74
CA ILE A 138 -16.94 -13.13 19.03
C ILE A 138 -16.81 -13.32 17.52
N ARG A 139 -17.39 -12.39 16.77
CA ARG A 139 -17.23 -12.26 15.33
C ARG A 139 -16.67 -10.88 15.00
N ILE A 140 -15.55 -10.86 14.30
CA ILE A 140 -14.87 -9.65 13.87
C ILE A 140 -15.08 -9.49 12.36
N LYS A 141 -15.59 -8.33 11.92
CA LYS A 141 -15.81 -8.00 10.51
C LYS A 141 -14.79 -6.96 10.05
N PHE A 142 -13.99 -7.28 9.05
CA PHE A 142 -13.03 -6.36 8.45
C PHE A 142 -13.27 -6.21 6.95
N ALA A 143 -13.31 -4.98 6.45
CA ALA A 143 -13.47 -4.70 5.04
C ALA A 143 -12.14 -4.21 4.44
N GLY A 144 -11.47 -5.05 3.69
CA GLY A 144 -10.31 -4.70 2.88
C GLY A 144 -10.69 -3.86 1.68
N LEU A 145 -10.62 -2.53 1.83
CA LEU A 145 -11.01 -1.57 0.80
C LEU A 145 -10.18 -1.71 -0.47
N ASP A 146 -8.92 -2.11 -0.34
CA ASP A 146 -8.11 -2.64 -1.42
C ASP A 146 -8.10 -4.19 -1.33
N PRO A 147 -8.56 -4.90 -2.38
CA PRO A 147 -8.60 -6.37 -2.38
C PRO A 147 -7.20 -7.03 -2.36
N THR A 148 -6.16 -6.26 -2.65
CA THR A 148 -4.76 -6.72 -2.77
C THR A 148 -4.13 -6.93 -1.39
N TRP A 149 -3.37 -8.01 -1.24
CA TRP A 149 -2.53 -8.22 -0.06
C TRP A 149 -1.17 -7.58 -0.27
N TYR A 150 -0.64 -6.91 0.76
CA TYR A 150 0.70 -6.31 0.70
C TYR A 150 1.65 -7.01 1.66
N GLY A 151 2.94 -7.06 1.32
CA GLY A 151 3.97 -7.51 2.26
C GLY A 151 4.07 -6.58 3.48
N ASP A 152 4.41 -7.16 4.63
CA ASP A 152 4.58 -6.38 5.87
C ASP A 152 5.89 -5.59 5.95
N THR A 153 6.85 -5.88 5.06
CA THR A 153 8.07 -5.10 4.89
C THR A 153 7.87 -3.98 3.88
N THR A 154 8.29 -2.75 4.22
CA THR A 154 8.43 -1.66 3.24
C THR A 154 9.80 -1.76 2.60
N GLU A 155 9.85 -1.79 1.28
CA GLU A 155 11.08 -1.64 0.51
C GLU A 155 11.23 -0.18 0.08
N GLY A 156 12.48 0.26 -0.14
CA GLY A 156 12.77 1.65 -0.47
C GLY A 156 13.97 1.80 -1.39
N LEU A 157 13.91 2.85 -2.22
CA LEU A 157 14.96 3.26 -3.13
C LEU A 157 15.09 4.78 -3.08
N THR A 158 16.31 5.28 -2.91
CA THR A 158 16.61 6.71 -3.03
C THR A 158 17.52 6.94 -4.23
N LEU A 159 17.12 7.83 -5.12
CA LEU A 159 17.86 8.20 -6.32
C LEU A 159 18.33 9.65 -6.26
N PRO A 160 19.60 9.93 -6.57
CA PRO A 160 20.03 11.27 -6.95
C PRO A 160 19.45 11.63 -8.31
N LEU A 161 19.56 12.90 -8.71
CA LEU A 161 19.12 13.35 -10.02
C LEU A 161 19.83 12.55 -11.13
N ASP A 162 19.06 12.01 -12.08
CA ASP A 162 19.63 11.36 -13.26
C ASP A 162 20.09 12.43 -14.27
N ILE A 163 21.33 12.88 -14.13
CA ILE A 163 21.95 13.85 -15.07
C ILE A 163 22.00 13.26 -16.49
N SER A 164 22.09 11.92 -16.63
CA SER A 164 22.06 11.24 -17.93
C SER A 164 20.68 11.20 -18.59
N ALA A 165 19.61 11.50 -17.83
CA ALA A 165 18.25 11.62 -18.35
C ALA A 165 17.87 13.05 -18.76
N GLN A 166 18.72 14.05 -18.50
CA GLN A 166 18.49 15.40 -18.99
C GLN A 166 18.76 15.43 -20.50
N SER A 167 17.70 15.46 -21.30
CA SER A 167 17.81 15.76 -22.72
C SER A 167 18.31 17.20 -22.90
N GLY A 168 19.44 17.39 -23.59
CA GLY A 168 19.89 18.71 -24.07
C GLY A 168 21.10 19.34 -23.38
N GLN A 169 21.71 18.69 -22.38
CA GLN A 169 23.02 19.10 -21.86
C GLN A 169 24.12 18.41 -22.69
N GLY A 170 24.53 19.06 -23.79
CA GLY A 170 25.72 18.64 -24.54
C GLY A 170 26.99 18.87 -23.74
N PHE A 171 28.08 18.23 -24.13
CA PHE A 171 29.40 18.52 -23.56
C PHE A 171 29.83 19.95 -23.90
N THR A 172 30.23 20.76 -22.91
CA THR A 172 30.83 22.08 -23.14
C THR A 172 32.32 21.95 -23.46
N ALA A 173 32.73 22.42 -24.63
CA ALA A 173 34.10 22.35 -25.16
C ALA A 173 35.10 23.27 -24.41
N PRO A 174 36.44 23.01 -24.46
CA PRO A 174 37.13 22.07 -25.36
C PRO A 174 37.42 20.71 -24.72
N LEU A 175 36.82 19.66 -25.28
CA LEU A 175 37.08 18.28 -24.89
C LEU A 175 38.44 17.82 -25.45
N ARG A 176 39.30 17.24 -24.60
CA ARG A 176 40.55 16.59 -25.03
C ARG A 176 40.36 15.08 -25.07
N ALA A 177 40.74 14.47 -26.20
CA ALA A 177 40.75 13.03 -26.41
C ALA A 177 41.87 12.34 -25.58
N PRO A 178 41.75 11.02 -25.29
CA PRO A 178 40.70 10.11 -25.72
C PRO A 178 39.49 10.13 -24.78
N MET A 179 38.32 10.43 -25.34
CA MET A 179 37.05 10.27 -24.63
C MET A 179 36.58 8.82 -24.78
N THR A 180 36.43 8.12 -23.66
CA THR A 180 35.74 6.84 -23.64
C THR A 180 34.34 7.06 -23.06
N THR A 181 33.31 6.77 -23.85
CA THR A 181 31.96 6.62 -23.30
C THR A 181 31.91 5.23 -22.70
N GLY A 182 32.12 5.12 -21.38
CA GLY A 182 31.95 3.86 -20.68
C GLY A 182 30.55 3.31 -20.95
N THR A 183 30.44 2.06 -21.39
CA THR A 183 29.15 1.36 -21.41
C THR A 183 28.73 1.16 -19.96
N ALA A 184 27.75 1.94 -19.49
CA ALA A 184 27.14 1.67 -18.21
C ALA A 184 26.49 0.28 -18.29
N SER A 185 26.96 -0.67 -17.47
CA SER A 185 26.29 -1.96 -17.37
C SER A 185 24.85 -1.72 -16.91
N PRO A 186 23.82 -2.15 -17.66
CA PRO A 186 22.44 -1.95 -17.26
C PRO A 186 22.16 -2.50 -15.86
N SER A 187 22.85 -3.57 -15.45
CA SER A 187 22.66 -4.24 -14.16
C SER A 187 23.15 -3.47 -12.94
N THR A 188 24.14 -2.57 -13.09
CA THR A 188 24.74 -1.78 -12.00
C THR A 188 24.17 -0.37 -11.92
N ARG A 189 23.27 -0.03 -12.84
CA ARG A 189 22.65 1.29 -12.91
C ARG A 189 21.73 1.55 -11.71
N PRO A 190 21.78 2.70 -11.04
CA PRO A 190 20.82 3.03 -9.99
C PRO A 190 19.42 3.18 -10.59
N GLY A 191 18.37 2.79 -9.86
CA GLY A 191 16.99 2.87 -10.36
C GLY A 191 16.23 1.55 -10.32
N TRP A 192 16.91 0.43 -10.09
CA TRP A 192 16.26 -0.87 -10.02
C TRP A 192 15.42 -1.03 -8.75
N VAL A 193 14.18 -1.44 -8.96
CA VAL A 193 13.22 -1.80 -7.91
C VAL A 193 12.71 -3.20 -8.20
N THR A 194 12.39 -3.96 -7.15
CA THR A 194 11.84 -5.31 -7.27
C THR A 194 10.53 -5.39 -6.52
N ASN A 195 9.44 -5.63 -7.23
CA ASN A 195 8.20 -6.05 -6.62
C ASN A 195 8.25 -7.57 -6.42
N SER A 196 8.46 -7.99 -5.17
CA SER A 196 8.49 -9.40 -4.76
C SER A 196 7.14 -10.12 -4.86
N GLY A 197 6.08 -9.37 -5.17
CA GLY A 197 4.72 -9.87 -5.33
C GLY A 197 4.38 -10.38 -6.74
N ASN A 198 3.19 -10.95 -6.88
CA ASN A 198 2.64 -11.45 -8.15
C ASN A 198 1.58 -10.53 -8.77
N GLN A 199 1.30 -9.39 -8.13
CA GLN A 199 0.42 -8.34 -8.63
C GLN A 199 1.20 -7.03 -8.76
N PRO A 200 0.81 -6.12 -9.66
CA PRO A 200 1.35 -4.77 -9.66
C PRO A 200 1.17 -4.09 -8.29
N THR A 201 2.18 -3.33 -7.85
CA THR A 201 2.13 -2.61 -6.56
C THR A 201 2.19 -1.10 -6.74
N TRP A 202 1.63 -0.39 -5.77
CA TRP A 202 1.51 1.07 -5.77
C TRP A 202 2.62 1.69 -4.93
N PRO A 203 3.59 2.37 -5.54
CA PRO A 203 4.65 3.00 -4.79
C PRO A 203 4.20 4.36 -4.21
N LYS A 204 4.71 4.70 -3.03
CA LYS A 204 4.70 6.08 -2.53
C LYS A 204 5.99 6.77 -2.94
N ILE A 205 5.86 7.96 -3.51
CA ILE A 205 7.00 8.74 -4.04
C ILE A 205 7.16 9.99 -3.20
N ARG A 206 8.40 10.36 -2.90
CA ARG A 206 8.78 11.65 -2.32
C ARG A 206 9.87 12.28 -3.17
N ILE A 207 9.66 13.54 -3.56
CA ILE A 207 10.67 14.35 -4.23
C ILE A 207 11.10 15.43 -3.25
N THR A 208 12.41 15.56 -2.99
CA THR A 208 12.99 16.59 -2.14
C THR A 208 13.74 17.60 -3.01
N GLY A 209 13.41 18.88 -2.85
CA GLY A 209 14.03 19.98 -3.57
C GLY A 209 15.44 20.34 -3.07
N PRO A 210 16.15 21.24 -3.77
CA PRO A 210 15.62 22.17 -4.77
C PRO A 210 15.41 21.52 -6.14
N VAL A 211 14.24 21.71 -6.76
CA VAL A 211 13.94 21.11 -8.06
C VAL A 211 12.89 21.89 -8.84
N VAL A 212 13.01 21.93 -10.16
CA VAL A 212 12.02 22.49 -11.08
C VAL A 212 11.53 21.42 -12.05
N ASN A 213 10.20 21.37 -12.21
CA ASN A 213 9.47 20.53 -13.16
C ASN A 213 9.89 19.04 -13.15
N PRO A 214 9.86 18.36 -12.00
CA PRO A 214 10.33 16.98 -11.92
C PRO A 214 9.41 16.03 -12.72
N ARG A 215 10.03 14.99 -13.26
CA ARG A 215 9.41 13.90 -14.00
C ARG A 215 9.88 12.57 -13.45
N VAL A 216 8.98 11.63 -13.21
CA VAL A 216 9.28 10.26 -12.77
C VAL A 216 8.61 9.28 -13.71
N TRP A 217 9.29 8.22 -14.14
CA TRP A 217 8.72 7.18 -15.02
C TRP A 217 9.31 5.81 -14.75
N ILE A 218 8.58 4.79 -15.19
CA ILE A 218 9.04 3.40 -15.18
C ILE A 218 9.46 3.03 -16.61
N GLN A 219 10.70 2.62 -16.80
CA GLN A 219 11.27 2.31 -18.11
C GLN A 219 10.49 1.15 -18.75
N GLY A 220 10.00 1.34 -19.98
CA GLY A 220 9.27 0.31 -20.74
C GLY A 220 7.81 0.07 -20.35
N ALA A 221 7.31 0.67 -19.25
CA ALA A 221 5.95 0.44 -18.76
C ALA A 221 4.92 1.52 -19.20
N GLY A 222 5.36 2.58 -19.89
CA GLY A 222 4.48 3.68 -20.33
C GLY A 222 3.91 4.56 -19.21
N ALA A 223 4.25 4.28 -17.94
CA ALA A 223 3.80 5.04 -16.79
C ALA A 223 4.76 6.19 -16.46
N ALA A 224 4.25 7.44 -16.47
CA ALA A 224 5.01 8.63 -16.12
C ALA A 224 4.17 9.66 -15.35
N LEU A 225 4.82 10.31 -14.38
CA LEU A 225 4.29 11.44 -13.62
C LEU A 225 5.18 12.66 -13.86
N GLN A 226 4.59 13.72 -14.39
CA GLN A 226 5.23 14.99 -14.66
C GLN A 226 4.57 16.05 -13.78
N PHE A 227 5.41 16.87 -13.16
CA PHE A 227 4.96 17.97 -12.32
C PHE A 227 5.43 19.31 -12.90
N SER A 228 4.59 20.32 -12.80
CA SER A 228 4.86 21.72 -13.11
C SER A 228 4.94 22.51 -11.81
N ILE A 229 6.05 22.36 -11.10
CA ILE A 229 6.27 22.93 -9.77
C ILE A 229 7.74 23.26 -9.53
N VAL A 230 7.97 24.24 -8.66
CA VAL A 230 9.28 24.56 -8.09
C VAL A 230 9.26 24.20 -6.61
N LEU A 231 10.22 23.38 -6.18
CA LEU A 231 10.52 23.14 -4.77
C LEU A 231 11.85 23.82 -4.44
N GLY A 232 11.89 24.54 -3.32
CA GLY A 232 13.11 25.05 -2.72
C GLY A 232 13.89 23.96 -1.96
N ALA A 233 15.05 24.33 -1.43
CA ALA A 233 15.85 23.43 -0.62
C ALA A 233 15.08 22.98 0.63
N GLY A 234 15.04 21.66 0.87
CA GLY A 234 14.34 21.06 2.01
C GLY A 234 12.82 20.91 1.83
N GLU A 235 12.24 21.50 0.79
CA GLU A 235 10.83 21.29 0.47
C GLU A 235 10.58 19.91 -0.13
N THR A 236 9.40 19.34 0.15
CA THR A 236 9.03 18.02 -0.35
C THR A 236 7.75 18.04 -1.18
N LEU A 237 7.67 17.11 -2.12
CA LEU A 237 6.44 16.72 -2.79
C LEU A 237 6.20 15.24 -2.53
N ASP A 238 5.14 14.93 -1.80
CA ASP A 238 4.72 13.59 -1.42
C ASP A 238 3.56 13.13 -2.31
N ILE A 239 3.73 11.99 -2.97
CA ILE A 239 2.77 11.43 -3.92
C ILE A 239 2.33 10.05 -3.45
N GLU A 240 1.04 9.91 -3.22
CA GLU A 240 0.36 8.66 -2.92
C GLU A 240 -0.32 8.12 -4.19
N THR A 241 0.05 6.91 -4.62
CA THR A 241 -0.49 6.30 -5.85
C THR A 241 -1.53 5.21 -5.57
N ARG A 242 -1.68 4.79 -4.31
CA ARG A 242 -2.59 3.71 -3.93
C ARG A 242 -4.06 4.09 -4.15
N PRO A 243 -4.91 3.17 -4.65
CA PRO A 243 -6.35 3.36 -4.71
C PRO A 243 -6.95 3.82 -3.39
N GLY A 244 -7.92 4.74 -3.44
CA GLY A 244 -8.63 5.24 -2.26
C GLY A 244 -7.90 6.36 -1.48
N SER A 245 -6.59 6.51 -1.64
CA SER A 245 -5.79 7.54 -0.95
C SER A 245 -4.94 8.41 -1.88
N ARG A 246 -5.17 8.33 -3.21
CA ARG A 246 -4.36 9.03 -4.21
C ARG A 246 -4.34 10.54 -3.97
N ASN A 247 -3.16 11.09 -3.78
CA ASN A 247 -2.97 12.51 -3.61
C ASN A 247 -1.54 12.96 -3.94
N VAL A 248 -1.38 14.27 -4.04
CA VAL A 248 -0.09 14.94 -4.13
C VAL A 248 -0.11 16.04 -3.08
N THR A 249 0.87 16.07 -2.19
CA THR A 249 0.96 17.05 -1.10
C THR A 249 2.34 17.69 -1.06
N ARG A 250 2.42 18.96 -0.66
CA ARG A 250 3.70 19.69 -0.53
C ARG A 250 4.07 19.81 0.94
N ASN A 251 5.33 19.61 1.34
CA ASN A 251 5.78 19.78 2.73
C ASN A 251 4.90 19.03 3.77
N GLY A 252 4.37 17.86 3.39
CA GLY A 252 3.46 17.08 4.24
C GLY A 252 2.02 17.59 4.37
N GLY A 253 1.63 18.68 3.69
CA GLY A 253 0.28 19.24 3.77
C GLY A 253 -0.09 20.24 2.66
N GLY A 254 -1.37 20.29 2.30
CA GLY A 254 -1.85 21.15 1.20
C GLY A 254 -1.61 20.55 -0.19
N PHE A 255 -2.58 20.79 -1.08
CA PHE A 255 -2.59 20.21 -2.42
C PHE A 255 -2.05 21.25 -3.42
N PRO A 256 -0.93 20.99 -4.11
CA PRO A 256 -0.42 21.91 -5.12
C PRO A 256 -1.30 21.82 -6.37
N ALA A 257 -2.36 22.63 -6.39
CA ALA A 257 -3.35 22.65 -7.46
C ALA A 257 -2.68 22.89 -8.82
N GLY A 258 -3.00 22.03 -9.80
CA GLY A 258 -2.45 22.12 -11.15
C GLY A 258 -0.99 21.69 -11.31
N ALA A 259 -0.30 21.25 -10.24
CA ALA A 259 1.08 20.81 -10.35
C ALA A 259 1.22 19.50 -11.13
N LEU A 260 0.30 18.55 -10.98
CA LEU A 260 0.33 17.30 -11.75
C LEU A 260 -0.14 17.55 -13.19
N SER A 261 0.68 17.18 -14.18
CA SER A 261 0.32 17.38 -15.59
C SER A 261 -0.91 16.54 -15.99
N ARG A 262 -1.69 17.02 -16.96
CA ARG A 262 -2.91 16.32 -17.43
C ARG A 262 -2.64 14.93 -18.04
N ALA A 263 -1.46 14.71 -18.60
CA ALA A 263 -1.07 13.42 -19.15
C ALA A 263 -0.65 12.42 -18.06
N SER A 264 -0.42 12.88 -16.84
CA SER A 264 0.05 12.04 -15.73
C SER A 264 -1.12 11.37 -15.02
N ARG A 265 -1.00 10.06 -14.83
CA ARG A 265 -2.06 9.20 -14.30
C ARG A 265 -1.55 8.44 -13.08
N LEU A 266 -1.93 8.92 -11.89
CA LEU A 266 -1.60 8.26 -10.61
C LEU A 266 -2.16 6.83 -10.53
N ASP A 267 -3.28 6.58 -11.20
CA ASP A 267 -3.93 5.28 -11.29
C ASP A 267 -3.24 4.28 -12.24
N LEU A 268 -2.29 4.75 -13.05
CA LEU A 268 -1.49 3.90 -13.95
C LEU A 268 -0.04 3.75 -13.48
N PHE A 269 0.39 4.49 -12.46
CA PHE A 269 1.75 4.43 -11.95
C PHE A 269 1.94 3.27 -10.96
N GLN A 270 2.13 2.07 -11.50
CA GLN A 270 2.29 0.83 -10.75
C GLN A 270 3.63 0.17 -11.08
N LEU A 271 4.29 -0.39 -10.07
CA LEU A 271 5.46 -1.25 -10.29
C LEU A 271 4.96 -2.66 -10.67
N PRO A 272 5.23 -3.15 -11.89
CA PRO A 272 4.83 -4.49 -12.27
C PRO A 272 5.55 -5.55 -11.41
N PRO A 273 5.05 -6.79 -11.34
CA PRO A 273 5.74 -7.91 -10.70
C PRO A 273 7.18 -8.07 -11.21
N GLY A 274 8.10 -8.41 -10.30
CA GLY A 274 9.51 -8.57 -10.62
C GLY A 274 10.27 -7.25 -10.70
N ARG A 275 11.34 -7.26 -11.49
CA ARG A 275 12.33 -6.17 -11.54
C ARG A 275 11.93 -5.10 -12.55
N SER A 276 11.98 -3.83 -12.15
CA SER A 276 11.70 -2.66 -12.99
C SER A 276 12.74 -1.57 -12.76
N GLU A 277 12.97 -0.71 -13.75
CA GLU A 277 13.82 0.47 -13.60
C GLU A 277 12.96 1.73 -13.47
N VAL A 278 13.08 2.40 -12.33
CA VAL A 278 12.49 3.71 -12.10
C VAL A 278 13.54 4.77 -12.41
N ARG A 279 13.13 5.77 -13.20
CA ARG A 279 13.96 6.90 -13.57
C ARG A 279 13.23 8.19 -13.26
N TRP A 280 14.01 9.25 -13.08
CA TRP A 280 13.47 10.58 -12.90
C TRP A 280 14.42 11.64 -13.41
N SER A 281 13.88 12.80 -13.78
CA SER A 281 14.63 13.95 -14.25
C SER A 281 13.99 15.22 -13.73
N ALA A 282 14.78 16.29 -13.68
CA ALA A 282 14.34 17.61 -13.29
C ALA A 282 15.44 18.64 -13.56
N GLN A 283 15.18 19.92 -13.29
CA GLN A 283 16.22 20.94 -13.24
C GLN A 283 16.59 21.22 -11.76
N ASP A 284 17.87 21.04 -11.44
CA ASP A 284 18.47 21.39 -10.16
C ASP A 284 19.94 21.78 -10.41
N ALA A 285 20.29 23.03 -10.08
CA ALA A 285 21.64 23.55 -10.27
C ALA A 285 22.61 23.15 -9.13
N THR A 286 22.09 22.60 -8.03
CA THR A 286 22.86 22.25 -6.83
C THR A 286 23.17 20.76 -6.71
N ASN A 287 22.48 19.92 -7.50
CA ASN A 287 22.58 18.46 -7.47
C ASN A 287 22.27 17.84 -6.09
N THR A 288 21.46 18.53 -5.29
CA THR A 288 21.02 18.07 -3.95
C THR A 288 19.62 17.47 -3.97
N ALA A 289 18.88 17.58 -5.08
CA ALA A 289 17.55 16.98 -5.21
C ALA A 289 17.58 15.45 -5.10
N ARG A 290 16.56 14.87 -4.46
CA ARG A 290 16.44 13.41 -4.27
C ARG A 290 15.03 12.94 -4.58
N LEU A 291 14.93 11.75 -5.18
CA LEU A 291 13.70 10.98 -5.29
C LEU A 291 13.78 9.80 -4.33
N ALA A 292 12.85 9.69 -3.40
CA ALA A 292 12.64 8.49 -2.60
C ALA A 292 11.37 7.78 -3.07
N LEU A 293 11.49 6.47 -3.30
CA LEU A 293 10.40 5.57 -3.62
C LEU A 293 10.27 4.56 -2.49
N THR A 294 9.05 4.28 -2.05
CA THR A 294 8.77 3.19 -1.12
C THR A 294 7.61 2.35 -1.63
N TRP A 295 7.71 1.03 -1.47
CA TRP A 295 6.65 0.11 -1.91
C TRP A 295 6.61 -1.12 -1.01
N ARG A 296 5.62 -1.98 -1.26
CA ARG A 296 5.45 -3.29 -0.62
C ARG A 296 5.14 -4.29 -1.71
N GLY A 297 5.63 -5.53 -1.61
CA GLY A 297 5.21 -6.59 -2.52
C GLY A 297 3.69 -6.75 -2.54
N ALA A 298 3.07 -6.81 -3.72
CA ALA A 298 1.61 -6.95 -3.85
C ALA A 298 1.23 -8.37 -4.29
N HIS A 299 0.29 -8.98 -3.59
CA HIS A 299 -0.07 -10.38 -3.72
C HIS A 299 -1.58 -10.57 -3.93
N SER A 300 -1.95 -11.54 -4.75
CA SER A 300 -3.34 -11.95 -4.96
C SER A 300 -3.94 -12.74 -3.80
N SER A 301 -3.10 -13.31 -2.93
CA SER A 301 -3.50 -14.18 -1.82
C SER A 301 -2.68 -13.89 -0.55
N ILE A 302 -2.89 -14.67 0.52
CA ILE A 302 -2.09 -14.68 1.75
C ILE A 302 -0.87 -15.62 1.67
#